data_AF-A0A9D4CPK1-F1
#
_entry.id   AF-A0A9D4CPK1-F1
#
_cell.length_a   1.000
_cell.length_b   1.000
_cell.length_c   1.000
_cell.angle_alpha   90.00
_cell.angle_beta   90.00
_cell.angle_gamma   90.00
#
_symmetry.space_group_name_H-M   'P 1'
#
loop_
_entity.id
_entity.type
_entity.pdbx_description
1 polymer ?
#
loop_
_entity_poly.entity_id
_entity_poly.type
_entity_poly.pdbx_seq_one_letter_code
_entity_poly.pdbx_strand_id
1 'polypeptide(L)'
;MDKEAFPTVDSLKEGMEDLLSTLKTSLTHQQSKRDVIVEWDKTTKHSVQVTLTDNDGLRHSIDMLPAVDLKLDDAESVRNIFKQMEQSDSETKAFYSASLAPLQVELVRALPTKVKSLIRLIKFWNKEKVKPVLKDLCPTSYVYEVIIMDAWAKAKRPSNFDMKRAAHAVMTKLRNYKIMRICTPGIALYKRKSDKKGNKTAFIMDPCNPTNDIYNNRQFNWKGMSAEAKKWLNKPVFAGVSKTSKSW
;
A
#
# COMPACT_ATOMS: atom_id res chain seq x y z
N MET A 1 34.26 6.25 -12.20
CA MET A 1 33.38 5.14 -11.79
C MET A 1 32.00 5.50 -12.29
N ASP A 2 31.65 4.97 -13.46
CA ASP A 2 30.35 5.22 -14.06
C ASP A 2 29.26 4.72 -13.11
N LYS A 3 28.25 5.57 -12.93
CA LYS A 3 27.05 5.23 -12.15
C LYS A 3 26.41 4.05 -12.87
N GLU A 4 26.47 2.86 -12.28
CA GLU A 4 25.63 1.73 -12.66
C GLU A 4 24.17 2.11 -12.40
N ALA A 5 23.62 2.92 -13.30
CA ALA A 5 22.20 3.15 -13.38
C ALA A 5 21.63 1.90 -14.06
N PHE A 6 20.84 1.11 -13.33
CA PHE A 6 20.06 0.03 -13.93
C PHE A 6 19.02 0.66 -14.88
N PRO A 7 19.18 0.57 -16.22
CA PRO A 7 18.29 1.26 -17.16
C PRO A 7 16.90 0.62 -17.21
N THR A 8 16.79 -0.65 -16.80
CA THR A 8 15.55 -1.44 -16.89
C THR A 8 15.33 -2.27 -15.64
N VAL A 9 14.08 -2.67 -15.40
CA VAL A 9 13.73 -3.54 -14.27
C VAL A 9 14.40 -4.91 -14.37
N ASP A 10 14.61 -5.42 -15.59
CA ASP A 10 15.33 -6.69 -15.80
C ASP A 10 16.81 -6.57 -15.39
N SER A 11 17.49 -5.50 -15.77
CA SER A 11 18.87 -5.27 -15.32
C SER A 11 18.96 -5.11 -13.80
N LEU A 12 17.99 -4.45 -13.16
CA LEU A 12 17.92 -4.35 -11.71
C LEU A 12 17.71 -5.73 -11.07
N LYS A 13 16.86 -6.58 -11.66
CA LYS A 13 16.61 -7.94 -11.18
C LYS A 13 17.89 -8.77 -11.21
N GLU A 14 18.66 -8.70 -12.29
CA GLU A 14 19.93 -9.42 -12.45
C GLU A 14 21.00 -8.96 -11.44
N GLY A 15 21.12 -7.65 -11.20
CA GLY A 15 22.11 -7.09 -10.26
C GLY A 15 21.64 -6.92 -8.82
N MET A 16 20.44 -7.40 -8.46
CA MET A 16 19.83 -7.09 -7.15
C MET A 16 20.65 -7.62 -5.98
N GLU A 17 21.20 -8.83 -6.08
CA GLU A 17 21.98 -9.44 -4.99
C GLU A 17 23.24 -8.61 -4.66
N ASP A 18 24.03 -8.30 -5.68
CA ASP A 18 25.23 -7.47 -5.56
C ASP A 18 24.91 -6.07 -5.05
N LEU A 19 23.79 -5.50 -5.50
CA LEU A 19 23.33 -4.18 -5.06
C LEU A 19 22.95 -4.17 -3.59
N LEU A 20 22.20 -5.18 -3.10
CA LEU A 20 21.84 -5.29 -1.69
C LEU A 20 23.08 -5.53 -0.81
N SER A 21 24.05 -6.32 -1.29
CA SER A 21 25.34 -6.55 -0.62
C SER A 21 26.16 -5.25 -0.52
N THR A 22 26.25 -4.50 -1.61
CA THR A 22 26.94 -3.21 -1.68
C THR A 22 26.28 -2.18 -0.78
N LEU A 23 24.94 -2.14 -0.77
CA LEU A 23 24.17 -1.27 0.12
C LEU A 23 24.48 -1.58 1.59
N LYS A 24 24.46 -2.87 1.97
CA LYS A 24 24.76 -3.31 3.34
C LYS A 24 26.18 -2.93 3.77
N THR A 25 27.16 -3.18 2.91
CA THR A 25 28.57 -2.83 3.16
C THR A 25 28.74 -1.33 3.34
N SER A 26 28.14 -0.54 2.44
CA SER A 26 28.21 0.92 2.47
C SER A 26 27.58 1.49 3.75
N LEU A 27 26.42 0.99 4.16
CA LEU A 27 25.73 1.43 5.37
C LEU A 27 26.48 1.04 6.64
N THR A 28 27.06 -0.17 6.69
CA THR A 28 27.89 -0.61 7.83
C THR A 28 29.12 0.30 7.97
N HIS A 29 29.74 0.69 6.86
CA HIS A 29 30.84 1.65 6.84
C HIS A 29 30.42 3.06 7.26
N GLN A 30 29.18 3.48 7.00
CA GLN A 30 28.65 4.77 7.48
C GLN A 30 28.29 4.73 8.96
N GLN A 31 27.79 3.60 9.46
CA GLN A 31 27.49 3.39 10.87
C GLN A 31 28.75 3.52 11.73
N SER A 32 29.90 2.97 11.31
CA SER A 32 31.15 3.11 12.09
C SER A 32 31.65 4.56 12.22
N LYS A 33 31.10 5.48 11.42
CA LYS A 33 31.44 6.91 11.42
C LYS A 33 30.44 7.78 12.18
N ARG A 34 29.32 7.22 12.67
CA ARG A 34 28.22 7.98 13.29
C ARG A 34 27.80 7.31 14.59
N ASP A 35 27.36 8.12 15.54
CA ASP A 35 26.76 7.63 16.78
C ASP A 35 25.27 7.30 16.52
N VAL A 36 25.03 6.23 15.77
CA VAL A 36 23.68 5.72 15.46
C VAL A 36 23.65 4.22 15.69
N ILE A 37 22.70 3.77 16.51
CA ILE A 37 22.46 2.34 16.72
C ILE A 37 21.62 1.82 15.56
N VAL A 38 22.24 0.99 14.71
CA VAL A 38 21.59 0.30 13.60
C VAL A 38 21.52 -1.19 13.92
N GLU A 39 20.31 -1.72 13.99
CA GLU A 39 20.04 -3.15 14.08
C GLU A 39 19.71 -3.69 12.68
N TRP A 40 20.43 -4.74 12.27
CA TRP A 40 20.24 -5.38 10.97
C TRP A 40 19.18 -6.48 11.11
N ASP A 41 17.96 -6.18 10.67
CA ASP A 41 16.81 -7.07 10.90
C ASP A 41 16.80 -8.25 9.93
N LYS A 42 16.70 -7.95 8.62
CA LYS A 42 16.53 -8.96 7.58
C LYS A 42 16.93 -8.45 6.21
N THR A 43 17.48 -9.34 5.39
CA THR A 43 17.61 -9.11 3.94
C THR A 43 16.61 -10.02 3.22
N THR A 44 15.83 -9.43 2.33
CA THR A 44 14.95 -10.16 1.41
C THR A 44 15.54 -10.10 0.01
N LYS A 45 14.94 -10.83 -0.95
CA LYS A 45 15.33 -10.72 -2.36
C LYS A 45 15.14 -9.33 -2.99
N HIS A 46 14.46 -8.41 -2.29
CA HIS A 46 14.11 -7.08 -2.80
C HIS A 46 14.54 -5.94 -1.88
N SER A 47 15.03 -6.24 -0.68
CA SER A 47 15.19 -5.22 0.35
C SER A 47 16.22 -5.55 1.41
N VAL A 48 16.77 -4.50 1.99
CA VAL A 48 17.51 -4.52 3.26
C VAL A 48 16.63 -3.85 4.31
N GLN A 49 16.35 -4.54 5.41
CA GLN A 49 15.54 -4.06 6.52
C GLN A 49 16.44 -3.78 7.73
N VAL A 50 16.32 -2.58 8.29
CA VAL A 50 17.09 -2.14 9.46
C VAL A 50 16.19 -1.42 10.45
N THR A 51 16.56 -1.46 11.72
CA THR A 51 15.96 -0.63 12.76
C THR A 51 16.98 0.38 13.25
N LEU A 52 16.66 1.67 13.12
CA LEU A 52 17.45 2.77 13.68
C LEU A 52 16.87 3.16 15.03
N THR A 53 17.73 3.41 16.02
CA THR A 53 17.31 4.07 17.26
C THR A 53 17.87 5.49 17.25
N ASP A 54 16.98 6.47 17.41
CA ASP A 54 17.39 7.88 17.53
C ASP A 54 17.91 8.21 18.93
N ASN A 55 18.35 9.45 19.14
CA ASN A 55 18.92 9.90 20.41
C ASN A 55 17.90 9.91 21.57
N ASP A 56 16.61 9.95 21.25
CA ASP A 56 15.52 9.91 22.23
C ASP A 56 15.08 8.46 22.55
N GLY A 57 15.76 7.46 21.96
CA GLY A 57 15.45 6.05 22.13
C GLY A 57 14.28 5.56 21.26
N LEU A 58 13.79 6.38 20.33
CA LEU A 58 12.72 6.00 19.43
C LEU A 58 13.25 5.10 18.32
N ARG A 59 12.56 3.97 18.11
CA ARG A 59 12.93 2.95 17.12
C ARG A 59 12.19 3.17 15.80
N HIS A 60 12.94 3.28 14.71
CA HIS A 60 12.46 3.43 13.35
C HIS A 60 12.84 2.20 12.52
N SER A 61 11.85 1.39 12.17
CA SER A 61 12.03 0.31 11.20
C SER A 61 12.00 0.89 9.77
N ILE A 62 13.03 0.59 8.99
CA ILE A 62 13.28 1.10 7.65
C ILE A 62 13.48 -0.07 6.71
N ASP A 63 12.69 -0.09 5.63
CA ASP A 63 12.90 -0.97 4.49
C ASP A 63 13.55 -0.17 3.36
N MET A 64 14.76 -0.55 2.96
CA MET A 64 15.46 0.01 1.81
C MET A 64 15.29 -0.91 0.61
N LEU A 65 14.63 -0.42 -0.43
CA LEU A 65 14.36 -1.15 -1.67
C LEU A 65 14.98 -0.39 -2.85
N PRO A 66 15.99 -0.96 -3.52
CA PRO A 66 16.45 -0.42 -4.79
C PRO A 66 15.35 -0.44 -5.85
N ALA A 67 15.34 0.57 -6.71
CA ALA A 67 14.30 0.76 -7.70
C ALA A 67 14.86 1.43 -8.96
N VAL A 68 14.26 1.11 -10.11
CA VAL A 68 14.49 1.82 -11.36
C VAL A 68 13.60 3.06 -11.39
N ASP A 69 14.16 4.20 -11.80
CA ASP A 69 13.38 5.37 -12.15
C ASP A 69 12.70 5.15 -13.51
N LEU A 70 11.41 4.80 -13.47
CA LEU A 70 10.62 4.43 -14.65
C LEU A 70 10.27 5.60 -15.58
N LYS A 71 10.68 6.84 -15.26
CA LYS A 71 10.42 8.05 -16.07
C LYS A 71 8.94 8.16 -16.50
N LEU A 72 8.06 8.14 -15.50
CA LEU A 72 6.60 8.18 -15.70
C LEU A 72 6.10 9.62 -15.94
N ASP A 73 6.72 10.32 -16.87
CA ASP A 73 6.60 11.77 -17.05
C ASP A 73 5.30 12.18 -17.79
N ASP A 74 4.78 11.28 -18.63
CA ASP A 74 3.61 11.53 -19.46
C ASP A 74 2.69 10.29 -19.60
N ALA A 75 1.52 10.49 -20.23
CA ALA A 75 0.50 9.46 -20.41
C ALA A 75 0.91 8.29 -21.31
N GLU A 76 1.78 8.53 -22.29
CA GLU A 76 2.30 7.51 -23.18
C GLU A 76 3.36 6.67 -22.47
N SER A 77 4.30 7.30 -21.77
CA SER A 77 5.31 6.65 -20.94
C SER A 77 4.68 5.73 -19.89
N VAL A 78 3.67 6.23 -19.16
CA VAL A 78 2.89 5.42 -18.20
C VAL A 78 2.23 4.23 -18.89
N ARG A 79 1.60 4.43 -20.05
CA ARG A 79 0.92 3.36 -20.79
C ARG A 79 1.91 2.30 -21.27
N ASN A 80 3.08 2.69 -21.73
CA ASN A 80 4.09 1.79 -22.25
C ASN A 80 4.68 0.93 -21.13
N ILE A 81 5.07 1.54 -20.00
CA ILE A 81 5.53 0.81 -18.82
C ILE A 81 4.46 -0.16 -18.31
N PHE A 82 3.20 0.28 -18.22
CA PHE A 82 2.12 -0.59 -17.73
C PHE A 82 1.83 -1.77 -18.67
N LYS A 83 1.96 -1.59 -19.99
CA LYS A 83 1.88 -2.70 -20.96
C LYS A 83 3.05 -3.68 -20.79
N GLN A 84 4.27 -3.18 -20.64
CA GLN A 84 5.45 -4.01 -20.38
C GLN A 84 5.27 -4.83 -19.10
N MET A 85 4.83 -4.17 -18.02
CA MET A 85 4.50 -4.84 -16.76
C MET A 85 3.48 -5.95 -16.94
N GLU A 86 2.43 -5.77 -17.75
CA GLU A 86 1.43 -6.81 -17.99
C GLU A 86 2.03 -8.05 -18.69
N GLN A 87 2.99 -7.83 -19.58
CA GLN A 87 3.69 -8.84 -20.38
C GLN A 87 4.82 -9.56 -19.61
N SER A 88 5.39 -8.94 -18.57
CA SER A 88 6.43 -9.55 -17.75
C SER A 88 5.96 -10.78 -16.97
N ASP A 89 6.90 -11.66 -16.62
CA ASP A 89 6.63 -12.77 -15.70
C ASP A 89 6.34 -12.29 -14.26
N SER A 90 5.90 -13.21 -13.40
CA SER A 90 5.50 -12.89 -12.02
C SER A 90 6.65 -12.41 -11.14
N GLU A 91 7.89 -12.83 -11.43
CA GLU A 91 9.06 -12.44 -10.68
C GLU A 91 9.49 -11.03 -11.04
N THR A 92 9.62 -10.72 -12.33
CA THR A 92 9.95 -9.38 -12.83
C THR A 92 8.88 -8.36 -12.41
N LYS A 93 7.58 -8.74 -12.41
CA LYS A 93 6.49 -7.91 -11.87
C LYS A 93 6.72 -7.45 -10.42
N ALA A 94 7.40 -8.26 -9.60
CA ALA A 94 7.63 -7.91 -8.20
C ALA A 94 8.57 -6.70 -8.05
N PHE A 95 9.55 -6.54 -8.95
CA PHE A 95 10.54 -5.47 -8.92
C PHE A 95 9.98 -4.08 -9.29
N TYR A 96 8.85 -4.02 -10.01
CA TYR A 96 8.18 -2.75 -10.30
C TYR A 96 7.57 -2.09 -9.06
N SER A 97 7.31 -2.83 -7.99
CA SER A 97 6.57 -2.30 -6.83
C SER A 97 7.28 -1.11 -6.16
N ALA A 98 8.60 -1.19 -6.01
CA ALA A 98 9.40 -0.11 -5.42
C ALA A 98 9.44 1.12 -6.33
N SER A 99 9.60 0.91 -7.64
CA SER A 99 9.57 1.98 -8.65
C SER A 99 8.24 2.72 -8.74
N LEU A 100 7.13 2.09 -8.35
CA LEU A 100 5.80 2.70 -8.34
C LEU A 100 5.43 3.36 -7.00
N ALA A 101 6.28 3.24 -5.96
CA ALA A 101 6.02 3.84 -4.65
C ALA A 101 5.81 5.36 -4.69
N PRO A 102 6.54 6.15 -5.52
CA PRO A 102 6.27 7.59 -5.64
C PRO A 102 4.84 7.92 -6.05
N LEU A 103 4.22 7.12 -6.92
CA LEU A 103 2.83 7.28 -7.33
C LEU A 103 1.88 7.05 -6.14
N GLN A 104 2.17 6.06 -5.29
CA GLN A 104 1.38 5.77 -4.09
C GLN A 104 1.48 6.93 -3.08
N VAL A 105 2.67 7.49 -2.90
CA VAL A 105 2.91 8.66 -2.05
C VAL A 105 2.11 9.85 -2.56
N GLU A 106 2.18 10.13 -3.86
CA GLU A 106 1.43 11.23 -4.48
C GLU A 106 -0.09 11.04 -4.33
N LEU A 107 -0.58 9.82 -4.55
CA LEU A 107 -2.00 9.50 -4.43
C LEU A 107 -2.52 9.82 -3.02
N VAL A 108 -1.80 9.42 -1.97
CA VAL A 108 -2.17 9.72 -0.58
C VAL A 108 -1.95 11.20 -0.25
N ARG A 109 -0.88 11.82 -0.79
CA ARG A 109 -0.57 13.25 -0.63
C ARG A 109 -1.69 14.14 -1.15
N ALA A 110 -2.32 13.77 -2.26
CA ALA A 110 -3.42 14.53 -2.87
C ALA A 110 -4.74 14.49 -2.08
N LEU A 111 -4.87 13.61 -1.07
CA LEU A 111 -6.12 13.47 -0.31
C LEU A 111 -6.38 14.68 0.61
N PRO A 112 -7.66 15.10 0.80
CA PRO A 112 -8.01 16.13 1.76
C PRO A 112 -7.60 15.78 3.19
N THR A 113 -7.28 16.79 4.00
CA THR A 113 -6.85 16.63 5.41
C THR A 113 -7.84 15.80 6.23
N LYS A 114 -9.15 15.98 6.01
CA LYS A 114 -10.17 15.20 6.73
C LYS A 114 -10.15 13.72 6.34
N VAL A 115 -9.87 13.38 5.08
CA VAL A 115 -9.68 11.99 4.62
C VAL A 115 -8.41 11.39 5.21
N LYS A 116 -7.31 12.14 5.23
CA LYS A 116 -6.07 11.71 5.91
C LYS A 116 -6.28 11.46 7.41
N SER A 117 -7.16 12.21 8.05
CA SER A 117 -7.53 11.99 9.46
C SER A 117 -8.32 10.69 9.64
N LEU A 118 -9.22 10.36 8.71
CA LEU A 118 -9.88 9.05 8.68
C LEU A 118 -8.89 7.91 8.46
N ILE A 119 -7.91 8.08 7.56
CA ILE A 119 -6.82 7.11 7.35
C ILE A 119 -6.07 6.85 8.66
N ARG A 120 -5.69 7.90 9.39
CA ARG A 120 -5.03 7.77 10.70
C ARG A 120 -5.90 7.02 11.71
N LEU A 121 -7.19 7.32 11.77
CA LEU A 121 -8.14 6.62 12.66
C LEU A 121 -8.21 5.11 12.35
N ILE A 122 -8.30 4.74 11.07
CA ILE A 122 -8.38 3.32 10.67
C ILE A 122 -7.04 2.61 10.87
N LYS A 123 -5.90 3.30 10.63
CA LYS A 123 -4.55 2.76 10.93
C LYS A 123 -4.36 2.53 12.43
N PHE A 124 -4.86 3.43 13.27
CA PHE A 124 -4.88 3.27 14.71
C PHE A 124 -5.73 2.06 15.12
N TRP A 125 -6.97 1.96 14.63
CA TRP A 125 -7.81 0.77 14.87
C TRP A 125 -7.12 -0.52 14.42
N ASN A 126 -6.49 -0.53 13.25
CA ASN A 126 -5.75 -1.68 12.74
C ASN A 126 -4.60 -2.08 13.68
N LYS A 127 -3.81 -1.11 14.13
CA LYS A 127 -2.71 -1.32 15.08
C LYS A 127 -3.21 -1.91 16.40
N GLU A 128 -4.30 -1.38 16.94
CA GLU A 128 -4.78 -1.70 18.29
C GLU A 128 -5.70 -2.93 18.38
N LYS A 129 -6.37 -3.30 17.27
CA LYS A 129 -7.42 -4.34 17.28
C LYS A 129 -7.17 -5.48 16.31
N VAL A 130 -6.54 -5.21 15.17
CA VAL A 130 -6.40 -6.22 14.11
C VAL A 130 -5.03 -6.86 14.13
N LYS A 131 -3.95 -6.06 14.16
CA LYS A 131 -2.57 -6.56 14.18
C LYS A 131 -2.29 -7.56 15.33
N PRO A 132 -2.74 -7.34 16.58
CA PRO A 132 -2.51 -8.30 17.66
C PRO A 132 -3.18 -9.66 17.44
N VAL A 133 -4.28 -9.69 16.67
CA VAL A 133 -5.08 -10.89 16.41
C VAL A 133 -4.58 -11.62 15.15
N LEU A 134 -4.26 -10.89 14.09
CA LEU A 134 -3.95 -11.46 12.78
C LEU A 134 -2.45 -11.57 12.49
N LYS A 135 -1.60 -10.88 13.27
CA LYS A 135 -0.14 -10.83 13.06
C LYS A 135 0.19 -10.51 11.60
N ASP A 136 0.95 -11.38 10.93
CA ASP A 136 1.41 -11.19 9.55
C ASP A 136 0.32 -11.38 8.48
N LEU A 137 -0.84 -11.95 8.85
CA LEU A 137 -1.99 -12.08 7.96
C LEU A 137 -2.85 -10.81 7.92
N CYS A 138 -2.46 -9.76 8.66
CA CYS A 138 -3.12 -8.47 8.67
C CYS A 138 -2.88 -7.71 7.35
N PRO A 139 -3.91 -7.09 6.73
CA PRO A 139 -3.70 -6.16 5.64
C PRO A 139 -2.73 -5.02 6.02
N THR A 140 -1.92 -4.59 5.06
CA THR A 140 -1.00 -3.45 5.26
C THR A 140 -1.77 -2.12 5.31
N SER A 141 -1.14 -1.07 5.84
CA SER A 141 -1.74 0.27 5.91
C SER A 141 -2.26 0.76 4.55
N TYR A 142 -1.51 0.49 3.47
CA TYR A 142 -1.87 0.87 2.11
C TYR A 142 -3.21 0.27 1.66
N VAL A 143 -3.53 -0.97 2.09
CA VAL A 143 -4.82 -1.59 1.76
C VAL A 143 -5.98 -0.79 2.33
N TYR A 144 -5.86 -0.32 3.57
CA TYR A 144 -6.88 0.52 4.20
C TYR A 144 -7.00 1.88 3.51
N GLU A 145 -5.87 2.48 3.10
CA GLU A 145 -5.84 3.73 2.34
C GLU A 145 -6.63 3.60 1.04
N VAL A 146 -6.42 2.51 0.27
CA VAL A 146 -7.18 2.21 -0.96
C VAL A 146 -8.68 2.00 -0.69
N ILE A 147 -9.03 1.26 0.37
CA ILE A 147 -10.43 1.03 0.76
C ILE A 147 -11.14 2.34 1.14
N ILE A 148 -10.45 3.23 1.85
CA ILE A 148 -10.95 4.54 2.26
C ILE A 148 -11.13 5.46 1.04
N MET A 149 -10.17 5.47 0.12
CA MET A 149 -10.28 6.23 -1.13
C MET A 149 -11.49 5.80 -1.96
N ASP A 150 -11.73 4.49 -2.10
CA ASP A 150 -12.93 3.98 -2.80
C ASP A 150 -14.22 4.37 -2.08
N ALA A 151 -14.26 4.26 -0.76
CA ALA A 151 -15.41 4.72 0.02
C ALA A 151 -15.66 6.22 -0.24
N TRP A 152 -14.62 7.04 -0.17
CA TRP A 152 -14.69 8.50 -0.31
C TRP A 152 -15.14 8.90 -1.71
N ALA A 153 -14.59 8.25 -2.73
CA ALA A 153 -15.03 8.41 -4.10
C ALA A 153 -16.51 8.08 -4.29
N LYS A 154 -16.99 6.98 -3.68
CA LYS A 154 -18.41 6.58 -3.75
C LYS A 154 -19.37 7.53 -3.04
N ALA A 155 -18.91 8.28 -2.05
CA ALA A 155 -19.67 9.39 -1.46
C ALA A 155 -19.57 10.71 -2.23
N LYS A 156 -19.08 10.68 -3.47
CA LYS A 156 -18.89 11.86 -4.33
C LYS A 156 -17.82 12.83 -3.81
N ARG A 157 -16.78 12.29 -3.15
CA ARG A 157 -15.57 13.04 -2.74
C ARG A 157 -15.88 14.30 -1.93
N PRO A 158 -16.67 14.21 -0.85
CA PRO A 158 -17.02 15.39 -0.07
C PRO A 158 -15.76 15.99 0.57
N SER A 159 -15.65 17.32 0.52
CA SER A 159 -14.58 18.08 1.19
C SER A 159 -14.73 18.03 2.71
N ASN A 160 -15.96 17.91 3.20
CA ASN A 160 -16.31 17.81 4.61
C ASN A 160 -17.34 16.70 4.85
N PHE A 161 -17.19 15.95 5.94
CA PHE A 161 -18.06 14.82 6.29
C PHE A 161 -18.03 14.53 7.79
N ASP A 162 -19.02 13.80 8.29
CA ASP A 162 -19.03 13.30 9.68
C ASP A 162 -18.04 12.13 9.83
N MET A 163 -17.06 12.26 10.75
CA MET A 163 -15.99 11.27 10.94
C MET A 163 -16.52 9.92 11.45
N LYS A 164 -17.60 9.93 12.23
CA LYS A 164 -18.22 8.71 12.77
C LYS A 164 -18.92 7.94 11.65
N ARG A 165 -19.70 8.61 10.79
CA ARG A 165 -20.34 8.00 9.61
C ARG A 165 -19.31 7.48 8.62
N ALA A 166 -18.25 8.25 8.40
CA ALA A 166 -17.10 7.85 7.60
C ALA A 166 -16.48 6.52 8.06
N ALA A 167 -16.11 6.45 9.34
CA ALA A 167 -15.52 5.27 9.93
C ALA A 167 -16.48 4.08 9.89
N HIS A 168 -17.77 4.32 10.17
CA HIS A 168 -18.81 3.30 10.07
C HIS A 168 -18.95 2.73 8.64
N ALA A 169 -18.91 3.59 7.61
CA ALA A 169 -18.98 3.18 6.21
C ALA A 169 -17.78 2.31 5.79
N VAL A 170 -16.56 2.73 6.18
CA VAL A 170 -15.33 1.95 5.94
C VAL A 170 -15.42 0.58 6.62
N MET A 171 -15.88 0.53 7.86
CA MET A 171 -16.00 -0.72 8.62
C MET A 171 -17.09 -1.64 8.09
N THR A 172 -18.20 -1.07 7.61
CA THR A 172 -19.25 -1.81 6.91
C THR A 172 -18.70 -2.46 5.64
N LYS A 173 -17.83 -1.75 4.91
CA LYS A 173 -17.16 -2.28 3.73
C LYS A 173 -16.19 -3.43 4.07
N LEU A 174 -15.38 -3.25 5.12
CA LEU A 174 -14.49 -4.28 5.67
C LEU A 174 -15.25 -5.52 6.16
N ARG A 175 -16.39 -5.33 6.82
CA ARG A 175 -17.31 -6.41 7.20
C ARG A 175 -17.77 -7.20 5.97
N ASN A 176 -18.10 -6.51 4.89
CA ASN A 176 -18.64 -7.09 3.65
C ASN A 176 -17.54 -7.51 2.65
N TYR A 177 -16.38 -7.95 3.15
CA TYR A 177 -15.20 -8.26 2.33
C TYR A 177 -15.44 -9.24 1.16
N LYS A 178 -16.35 -10.22 1.31
CA LYS A 178 -16.63 -11.25 0.29
C LYS A 178 -17.21 -10.72 -1.02
N ILE A 179 -17.76 -9.50 -1.00
CA ILE A 179 -18.33 -8.83 -2.17
C ILE A 179 -17.62 -7.50 -2.45
N MET A 180 -16.43 -7.31 -1.88
CA MET A 180 -15.69 -6.06 -2.01
C MET A 180 -15.06 -5.98 -3.40
N ARG A 181 -15.59 -5.07 -4.22
CA ARG A 181 -15.09 -4.77 -5.56
C ARG A 181 -14.59 -3.33 -5.60
N ILE A 182 -13.28 -3.17 -5.66
CA ILE A 182 -12.61 -1.87 -5.67
C ILE A 182 -11.78 -1.74 -6.94
N CYS A 183 -12.16 -0.75 -7.74
CA CYS A 183 -11.41 -0.29 -8.88
C CYS A 183 -11.35 1.23 -8.75
N THR A 184 -10.49 1.71 -7.86
CA THR A 184 -10.26 3.14 -7.71
C THR A 184 -9.75 3.65 -9.06
N PRO A 185 -10.24 4.78 -9.60
CA PRO A 185 -9.58 5.42 -10.72
C PRO A 185 -8.13 5.65 -10.29
N GLY A 186 -7.20 4.94 -10.92
CA GLY A 186 -5.77 5.16 -10.70
C GLY A 186 -5.39 6.57 -11.14
N ILE A 187 -4.09 6.84 -11.15
CA ILE A 187 -3.56 7.92 -11.99
C ILE A 187 -4.16 7.71 -13.39
N ALA A 188 -4.88 8.72 -13.88
CA ALA A 188 -6.00 8.64 -14.82
C ALA A 188 -5.67 8.13 -16.25
N LEU A 189 -4.53 7.47 -16.44
CA LEU A 189 -3.87 7.29 -17.74
C LEU A 189 -4.01 5.86 -18.27
N TYR A 190 -4.24 4.87 -17.40
CA TYR A 190 -4.46 3.48 -17.80
C TYR A 190 -5.86 2.99 -17.43
N LYS A 191 -6.81 3.23 -18.34
CA LYS A 191 -8.08 2.50 -18.34
C LYS A 191 -7.77 1.06 -18.73
N ARG A 192 -7.42 0.22 -17.76
CA ARG A 192 -7.32 -1.23 -17.98
C ARG A 192 -8.64 -1.66 -18.61
N LYS A 193 -8.58 -2.20 -19.84
CA LYS A 193 -9.78 -2.73 -20.52
C LYS A 193 -10.53 -3.59 -19.50
N SER A 194 -11.77 -3.23 -19.26
CA SER A 194 -12.64 -3.70 -18.17
C SER A 194 -12.88 -5.22 -18.19
N ASP A 195 -12.34 -5.93 -19.17
CA ASP A 195 -12.96 -7.12 -19.74
C ASP A 195 -12.24 -8.43 -19.35
N LYS A 196 -11.09 -8.37 -18.67
CA LYS A 196 -10.38 -9.57 -18.17
C LYS A 196 -10.69 -9.93 -16.71
N LYS A 197 -11.66 -9.28 -16.07
CA LYS A 197 -12.02 -9.46 -14.64
C LYS A 197 -13.05 -10.58 -14.43
N GLY A 198 -12.94 -11.67 -15.19
CA GLY A 198 -13.93 -12.76 -15.23
C GLY A 198 -14.38 -13.19 -13.83
N ASN A 199 -15.69 -13.41 -13.65
CA ASN A 199 -16.42 -14.03 -12.53
C ASN A 199 -15.91 -13.85 -11.07
N LYS A 200 -14.96 -12.96 -10.78
CA LYS A 200 -14.40 -12.76 -9.43
C LYS A 200 -15.44 -12.06 -8.54
N THR A 201 -15.70 -12.64 -7.38
CA THR A 201 -16.67 -12.13 -6.40
C THR A 201 -16.12 -10.93 -5.62
N ALA A 202 -14.82 -10.90 -5.34
CA ALA A 202 -14.12 -9.78 -4.68
C ALA A 202 -12.74 -9.51 -5.30
N PHE A 203 -12.36 -8.22 -5.36
CA PHE A 203 -11.05 -7.76 -5.79
C PHE A 203 -10.76 -6.34 -5.26
N ILE A 204 -9.48 -6.03 -5.06
CA ILE A 204 -9.00 -4.67 -4.81
C ILE A 204 -7.87 -4.42 -5.78
N MET A 205 -8.13 -3.62 -6.81
CA MET A 205 -7.07 -3.22 -7.73
C MET A 205 -6.23 -2.10 -7.14
N ASP A 206 -4.92 -2.27 -7.17
CA ASP A 206 -3.97 -1.23 -6.83
C ASP A 206 -4.09 -0.04 -7.81
N PRO A 207 -4.39 1.17 -7.33
CA PRO A 207 -4.52 2.35 -8.19
C PRO A 207 -3.21 2.75 -8.90
N CYS A 208 -2.05 2.32 -8.39
CA CYS A 208 -0.74 2.68 -8.92
C CYS A 208 -0.04 1.52 -9.63
N ASN A 209 -0.55 0.28 -9.51
CA ASN A 209 0.02 -0.91 -10.17
C ASN A 209 -1.09 -1.74 -10.85
N PRO A 210 -1.20 -1.70 -12.20
CA PRO A 210 -2.31 -2.34 -12.92
C PRO A 210 -2.32 -3.87 -12.84
N THR A 211 -1.18 -4.48 -12.46
CA THR A 211 -1.00 -5.93 -12.35
C THR A 211 -1.33 -6.46 -10.94
N ASN A 212 -1.51 -5.56 -9.95
CA ASN A 212 -1.64 -5.94 -8.56
C ASN A 212 -3.11 -5.94 -8.09
N ASP A 213 -3.71 -7.13 -8.02
CA ASP A 213 -4.98 -7.37 -7.31
C ASP A 213 -4.67 -7.65 -5.83
N ILE A 214 -4.60 -6.60 -5.03
CA ILE A 214 -4.24 -6.62 -3.59
C ILE A 214 -5.04 -7.66 -2.82
N TYR A 215 -6.31 -7.87 -3.19
CA TYR A 215 -7.19 -8.80 -2.50
C TYR A 215 -6.80 -10.26 -2.74
N ASN A 216 -6.46 -10.61 -3.98
CA ASN A 216 -6.22 -12.00 -4.40
C ASN A 216 -4.72 -12.37 -4.41
N ASN A 217 -3.82 -11.40 -4.55
CA ASN A 217 -2.38 -11.64 -4.67
C ASN A 217 -1.68 -11.77 -3.30
N ARG A 218 -2.39 -11.55 -2.18
CA ARG A 218 -1.84 -11.63 -0.83
C ARG A 218 -2.70 -12.51 0.06
N GLN A 219 -2.05 -13.27 0.94
CA GLN A 219 -2.71 -14.17 1.88
C GLN A 219 -3.20 -13.42 3.13
N PHE A 220 -4.06 -12.41 2.97
CA PHE A 220 -4.65 -11.73 4.10
C PHE A 220 -5.80 -12.51 4.72
N ASN A 221 -5.90 -12.49 6.05
CA ASN A 221 -7.04 -13.07 6.76
C ASN A 221 -8.24 -12.09 6.75
N TRP A 222 -8.89 -11.97 5.59
CA TRP A 222 -10.06 -11.12 5.40
C TRP A 222 -11.23 -11.47 6.34
N LYS A 223 -11.38 -12.76 6.68
CA LYS A 223 -12.42 -13.24 7.63
C LYS A 223 -12.17 -12.70 9.04
N GLY A 224 -10.94 -12.80 9.53
CA GLY A 224 -10.53 -12.28 10.83
C GLY A 224 -10.65 -10.76 10.89
N MET A 225 -10.22 -10.06 9.83
CA MET A 225 -10.37 -8.61 9.73
C MET A 225 -11.86 -8.19 9.76
N SER A 226 -12.73 -8.91 9.04
CA SER A 226 -14.19 -8.71 9.08
C SER A 226 -14.78 -8.93 10.47
N ALA A 227 -14.29 -9.93 11.22
CA ALA A 227 -14.72 -10.17 12.60
C ALA A 227 -14.37 -8.98 13.52
N GLU A 228 -13.15 -8.44 13.41
CA GLU A 228 -12.75 -7.25 14.18
C GLU A 228 -13.55 -6.00 13.76
N ALA A 229 -13.83 -5.84 12.47
CA ALA A 229 -14.67 -4.74 11.99
C ALA A 229 -16.10 -4.83 12.57
N LYS A 230 -16.68 -6.03 12.65
CA LYS A 230 -17.99 -6.26 13.29
C LYS A 230 -17.97 -5.91 14.78
N LYS A 231 -16.94 -6.32 15.52
CA LYS A 231 -16.78 -5.98 16.93
C LYS A 231 -16.72 -4.47 17.14
N TRP A 232 -16.00 -3.76 16.28
CA TRP A 232 -15.87 -2.30 16.40
C TRP A 232 -17.17 -1.58 16.04
N LEU A 233 -17.89 -2.04 15.00
CA LEU A 233 -19.22 -1.52 14.63
C LEU A 233 -20.25 -1.63 15.77
N ASN A 234 -20.12 -2.62 16.66
CA ASN A 234 -21.02 -2.80 17.81
C ASN A 234 -20.68 -1.92 19.01
N LYS A 235 -19.66 -1.05 18.93
CA LYS A 235 -19.29 -0.14 20.02
C LYS A 235 -20.28 1.04 20.12
N PRO A 236 -20.52 1.59 21.34
CA PRO A 236 -21.43 2.71 21.55
C PRO A 236 -21.16 3.94 20.67
N VAL A 237 -19.89 4.16 20.28
CA VAL A 237 -19.50 5.26 19.39
C VAL A 237 -20.24 5.25 18.04
N PHE A 238 -20.74 4.09 17.58
CA PHE A 238 -21.51 3.97 16.34
C PHE A 238 -23.03 3.90 16.55
N ALA A 239 -23.52 4.07 17.78
CA ALA A 239 -24.93 4.13 18.06
C ALA A 239 -25.61 5.25 17.24
N GLY A 240 -26.78 4.96 16.68
CA GLY A 240 -27.56 5.91 15.87
C GLY A 240 -27.04 6.18 14.45
N VAL A 241 -25.99 5.51 13.99
CA VAL A 241 -25.56 5.62 12.58
C VAL A 241 -26.44 4.74 11.71
N SER A 242 -27.28 5.35 10.87
CA SER A 242 -28.14 4.62 9.92
C SER A 242 -27.31 3.86 8.87
N LYS A 243 -27.79 2.68 8.47
CA LYS A 243 -27.19 1.84 7.42
C LYS A 243 -27.42 2.38 5.99
N THR A 244 -28.17 3.47 5.80
CA THR A 244 -28.73 3.87 4.49
C THR A 244 -28.34 5.28 3.98
N SER A 245 -27.45 6.01 4.65
CA SER A 245 -27.06 7.37 4.24
C SER A 245 -26.22 7.38 2.95
N LYS A 246 -26.55 8.28 2.01
CA LYS A 246 -25.90 8.42 0.69
C LYS A 246 -24.63 9.29 0.68
N SER A 247 -24.17 9.83 1.81
CA SER A 247 -22.92 10.63 1.88
C SER A 247 -21.91 10.05 2.86
N TRP A 248 -21.79 8.71 2.85
CA TRP A 248 -21.32 7.82 3.93
C TRP A 248 -22.39 7.48 4.96
#